data_AF-A0A956UVD3-F1
#
_entry.id   AF-A0A956UVD3-F1
#
_cell.length_a   1.000
_cell.length_b   1.000
_cell.length_c   1.000
_cell.angle_alpha   90.00
_cell.angle_beta   90.00
_cell.angle_gamma   90.00
#
_symmetry.space_group_name_H-M   'P 1'
#
loop_
_entity.id
_entity.type
_entity.pdbx_description
1 polymer ?
#
loop_
_entity_poly.entity_id
_entity_poly.type
_entity_poly.pdbx_seq_one_letter_code
_entity_poly.pdbx_strand_id
1 'polypeptide(L)'
;MNMVDALTIAHLAGALWMAAGAGTLTLITFAGGRATDRFALRFSAKLQRLSVLAAIVPGSLVAVAFGSWLASELEYSFGGAWISISYLLWVAFLGIATGVVSPRARLLEQLAAQADAAGGPPTGHVDRVTTIAVVALDVLLLLFIYLMATRPGA
;
A
#
# COMPACT_ATOMS: atom_id res chain seq x y z
N MET A 1 -3.33 -28.98 -11.44
CA MET A 1 -2.64 -27.69 -11.28
C MET A 1 -1.22 -28.01 -10.85
N ASN A 2 -0.22 -27.58 -11.61
CA ASN A 2 1.18 -27.82 -11.23
C ASN A 2 1.64 -26.76 -10.19
N MET A 3 2.85 -26.91 -9.64
CA MET A 3 3.37 -25.98 -8.62
C MET A 3 3.49 -24.55 -9.18
N VAL A 4 4.02 -24.39 -10.38
CA VAL A 4 4.23 -23.09 -11.03
C VAL A 4 2.90 -22.32 -11.18
N ASP A 5 1.83 -22.99 -11.60
CA ASP A 5 0.49 -22.42 -11.72
C ASP A 5 -0.01 -21.92 -10.35
N ALA A 6 0.15 -22.76 -9.30
CA ALA A 6 -0.30 -22.43 -7.96
C ALA A 6 0.44 -21.21 -7.38
N LEU A 7 1.76 -21.17 -7.55
CA LEU A 7 2.60 -20.04 -7.12
C LEU A 7 2.27 -18.76 -7.89
N THR A 8 2.03 -18.87 -9.20
CA THR A 8 1.61 -17.74 -10.04
C THR A 8 0.29 -17.16 -9.56
N ILE A 9 -0.72 -18.01 -9.31
CA ILE A 9 -2.02 -17.59 -8.79
C ILE A 9 -1.86 -16.90 -7.43
N ALA A 10 -1.08 -17.48 -6.52
CA ALA A 10 -0.86 -16.91 -5.19
C ALA A 10 -0.13 -15.56 -5.24
N HIS A 11 0.90 -15.44 -6.08
CA HIS A 11 1.61 -14.19 -6.33
C HIS A 11 0.67 -13.10 -6.86
N LEU A 12 -0.12 -13.42 -7.89
CA LEU A 12 -1.08 -12.49 -8.49
C LEU A 12 -2.19 -12.10 -7.51
N ALA A 13 -2.70 -13.06 -6.72
CA ALA A 13 -3.69 -12.78 -5.69
C ALA A 13 -3.16 -11.80 -4.63
N GLY A 14 -1.92 -11.97 -4.18
CA GLY A 14 -1.25 -11.03 -3.29
C GLY A 14 -1.06 -9.65 -3.92
N ALA A 15 -0.62 -9.61 -5.18
CA ALA A 15 -0.40 -8.35 -5.91
C ALA A 15 -1.71 -7.57 -6.12
N LEU A 16 -2.79 -8.25 -6.51
CA LEU A 16 -4.11 -7.66 -6.66
C LEU A 16 -4.70 -7.20 -5.32
N TRP A 17 -4.49 -7.95 -4.25
CA TRP A 17 -4.91 -7.54 -2.90
C TRP A 17 -4.18 -6.27 -2.46
N MET A 18 -2.86 -6.21 -2.65
CA MET A 18 -2.08 -5.00 -2.38
C MET A 18 -2.55 -3.82 -3.24
N ALA A 19 -2.76 -4.04 -4.54
CA ALA A 19 -3.22 -3.01 -5.48
C ALA A 19 -4.61 -2.47 -5.11
N ALA A 20 -5.55 -3.34 -4.74
CA ALA A 20 -6.86 -2.93 -4.24
C ALA A 20 -6.74 -2.11 -2.94
N GLY A 21 -5.84 -2.49 -2.05
CA GLY A 21 -5.52 -1.73 -0.84
C GLY A 21 -4.97 -0.33 -1.14
N ALA A 22 -4.02 -0.23 -2.08
CA ALA A 22 -3.46 1.04 -2.54
C ALA A 22 -4.50 1.94 -3.21
N GLY A 23 -5.27 1.40 -4.17
CA GLY A 23 -6.33 2.15 -4.84
C GLY A 23 -7.40 2.65 -3.86
N THR A 24 -7.78 1.82 -2.89
CA THR A 24 -8.71 2.22 -1.81
C THR A 24 -8.12 3.34 -0.95
N LEU A 25 -6.84 3.22 -0.58
CA LEU A 25 -6.12 4.26 0.17
C LEU A 25 -6.11 5.59 -0.59
N THR A 26 -5.89 5.57 -1.90
CA THR A 26 -5.96 6.75 -2.77
C THR A 26 -7.34 7.38 -2.74
N LEU A 27 -8.40 6.61 -2.98
CA LEU A 27 -9.77 7.11 -2.92
C LEU A 27 -10.10 7.75 -1.56
N ILE A 28 -9.75 7.08 -0.45
CA ILE A 28 -9.99 7.60 0.91
C ILE A 28 -9.20 8.88 1.17
N THR A 29 -7.96 8.96 0.69
CA THR A 29 -7.09 10.14 0.91
C THR A 29 -7.67 11.36 0.21
N PHE A 30 -8.08 11.23 -1.05
CA PHE A 30 -8.62 12.35 -1.82
C PHE A 30 -10.08 12.69 -1.47
N ALA A 31 -10.89 11.70 -1.08
CA ALA A 31 -12.24 11.95 -0.57
C ALA A 31 -12.20 12.56 0.84
N GLY A 32 -11.37 12.00 1.72
CA GLY A 32 -11.22 12.45 3.11
C GLY A 32 -10.59 13.83 3.23
N GLY A 33 -9.76 14.26 2.28
CA GLY A 33 -9.26 15.63 2.20
C GLY A 33 -10.35 16.70 2.01
N ARG A 34 -11.58 16.29 1.64
CA ARG A 34 -12.74 17.17 1.51
C ARG A 34 -13.73 17.06 2.67
N ALA A 35 -13.47 16.20 3.66
CA ALA A 35 -14.36 16.00 4.79
C ALA A 35 -14.33 17.22 5.74
N THR A 36 -15.50 17.72 6.11
CA THR A 36 -15.67 18.88 7.01
C THR A 36 -16.23 18.49 8.37
N ASP A 37 -16.77 17.29 8.52
CA ASP A 37 -17.31 16.78 9.77
C ASP A 37 -16.35 15.79 10.46
N ARG A 38 -16.43 15.73 11.79
CA ARG A 38 -15.52 14.95 12.65
C ARG A 38 -15.61 13.45 12.41
N PHE A 39 -16.82 12.95 12.16
CA PHE A 39 -17.05 11.54 11.91
C PHE A 39 -16.36 11.09 10.63
N ALA A 40 -16.55 11.83 9.53
CA ALA A 40 -15.92 11.54 8.26
C ALA A 40 -14.38 11.56 8.37
N LEU A 41 -13.79 12.56 9.04
CA LEU A 41 -12.34 12.62 9.24
C LEU A 41 -11.80 11.40 10.00
N ARG A 42 -12.44 11.05 11.12
CA ARG A 42 -12.05 9.88 11.93
C ARG A 42 -12.22 8.57 11.15
N PHE A 43 -13.33 8.43 10.43
CA PHE A 43 -13.62 7.27 9.63
C PHE A 43 -12.62 7.11 8.49
N SER A 44 -12.34 8.19 7.75
CA SER A 44 -11.30 8.20 6.71
C SER A 44 -9.94 7.83 7.26
N ALA A 45 -9.52 8.41 8.40
CA ALA A 45 -8.25 8.08 9.04
C ALA A 45 -8.14 6.60 9.42
N LYS A 46 -9.20 6.04 10.02
CA LYS A 46 -9.29 4.61 10.35
C LYS A 46 -9.22 3.75 9.09
N LEU A 47 -9.94 4.11 8.04
CA LEU A 47 -9.92 3.38 6.78
C LEU A 47 -8.54 3.44 6.10
N GLN A 48 -7.85 4.59 6.08
CA GLN A 48 -6.48 4.68 5.57
C GLN A 48 -5.55 3.70 6.29
N ARG A 49 -5.63 3.66 7.63
CA ARG A 49 -4.83 2.74 8.44
C ARG A 49 -5.18 1.28 8.16
N LEU A 50 -6.47 0.96 8.00
CA LEU A 50 -6.91 -0.39 7.63
C LEU A 50 -6.44 -0.77 6.23
N SER A 51 -6.50 0.12 5.24
CA SER A 51 -5.96 -0.13 3.90
C SER A 51 -4.47 -0.48 3.95
N VAL A 52 -3.69 0.18 4.81
CA VAL A 52 -2.28 -0.17 5.00
C VAL A 52 -2.13 -1.55 5.69
N LEU A 53 -2.71 -1.71 6.88
CA LEU A 53 -2.39 -2.85 7.75
C LEU A 53 -3.10 -4.14 7.36
N ALA A 54 -4.27 -4.04 6.73
CA ALA A 54 -5.11 -5.19 6.40
C ALA A 54 -5.14 -5.50 4.89
N ALA A 55 -4.62 -4.62 4.03
CA ALA A 55 -4.57 -4.89 2.59
C ALA A 55 -3.18 -4.76 1.99
N ILE A 56 -2.55 -3.59 2.07
CA ILE A 56 -1.23 -3.35 1.49
C ILE A 56 -0.18 -4.28 2.09
N VAL A 57 -0.02 -4.29 3.42
CA VAL A 57 1.04 -5.08 4.07
C VAL A 57 0.85 -6.58 3.81
N PRO A 58 -0.32 -7.19 4.12
CA PRO A 58 -0.51 -8.62 3.88
C PRO A 58 -0.44 -9.00 2.41
N GLY A 59 -1.10 -8.23 1.53
CA GLY A 59 -1.07 -8.48 0.08
C GLY A 59 0.34 -8.42 -0.48
N SER A 60 1.15 -7.44 -0.05
CA SER A 60 2.55 -7.33 -0.47
C SER A 60 3.41 -8.49 0.00
N LEU A 61 3.20 -8.98 1.23
CA LEU A 61 3.95 -10.12 1.79
C LEU A 61 3.62 -11.40 1.04
N VAL A 62 2.33 -11.63 0.73
CA VAL A 62 1.89 -12.74 -0.11
C VAL A 62 2.53 -12.63 -1.50
N ALA A 63 2.42 -11.47 -2.14
CA ALA A 63 2.98 -11.24 -3.47
C ALA A 63 4.49 -11.54 -3.49
N VAL A 64 5.25 -10.98 -2.55
CA VAL A 64 6.70 -11.16 -2.52
C VAL A 64 7.09 -12.60 -2.17
N ALA A 65 6.46 -13.22 -1.18
CA ALA A 65 6.80 -14.59 -0.78
C ALA A 65 6.59 -15.58 -1.94
N PHE A 66 5.40 -15.56 -2.55
CA PHE A 66 5.09 -16.47 -3.66
C PHE A 66 5.79 -16.09 -4.96
N GLY A 67 6.03 -14.81 -5.21
CA GLY A 67 6.83 -14.35 -6.35
C GLY A 67 8.29 -14.78 -6.24
N SER A 68 8.87 -14.74 -5.04
CA SER A 68 10.23 -15.20 -4.77
C SER A 68 10.34 -16.71 -4.97
N TRP A 69 9.36 -17.47 -4.47
CA TRP A 69 9.32 -18.91 -4.67
C TRP A 69 9.16 -19.25 -6.16
N LEU A 70 8.24 -18.60 -6.86
CA LEU A 70 8.06 -18.77 -8.30
C LEU A 70 9.35 -18.48 -9.08
N ALA A 71 10.07 -17.42 -8.71
CA ALA A 71 11.36 -17.10 -9.35
C ALA A 71 12.39 -18.21 -9.16
N SER A 72 12.42 -18.84 -7.97
CA SER A 72 13.29 -19.99 -7.70
C SER A 72 12.91 -21.22 -8.52
N GLU A 73 11.61 -21.53 -8.65
CA GLU A 73 11.13 -22.67 -9.46
C GLU A 73 11.38 -22.48 -10.96
N LEU A 74 11.40 -21.22 -11.42
CA LEU A 74 11.71 -20.85 -12.81
C LEU A 74 13.20 -20.60 -13.05
N GLU A 75 14.06 -20.89 -12.06
CA GLU A 75 15.52 -20.71 -12.12
C GLU A 75 15.96 -19.28 -12.47
N TYR A 76 15.14 -18.27 -12.17
CA TYR A 76 15.52 -16.87 -12.36
C TYR A 76 16.59 -16.45 -11.34
N SER A 77 17.58 -15.70 -11.81
CA SER A 77 18.57 -15.10 -10.93
C SER A 77 17.97 -13.93 -10.15
N PHE A 78 18.04 -13.98 -8.82
CA PHE A 78 17.66 -12.85 -7.95
C PHE A 78 18.51 -11.59 -8.16
N GLY A 79 19.70 -11.74 -8.76
CA GLY A 79 20.54 -10.62 -9.21
C GLY A 79 20.10 -10.00 -10.54
N GLY A 80 19.09 -10.56 -11.21
CA GLY A 80 18.47 -9.98 -12.39
C GLY A 80 17.90 -8.60 -12.07
N ALA A 81 18.15 -7.62 -12.96
CA ALA A 81 17.85 -6.22 -12.71
C ALA A 81 16.37 -6.00 -12.31
N TRP A 82 15.43 -6.64 -12.99
CA TRP A 82 14.00 -6.48 -12.69
C TRP A 82 13.61 -7.02 -11.32
N ILE A 83 14.19 -8.16 -10.87
CA ILE A 83 13.92 -8.73 -9.54
C ILE A 83 14.54 -7.86 -8.45
N SER A 84 15.82 -7.50 -8.59
CA SER A 84 16.54 -6.68 -7.62
C SER A 84 15.90 -5.30 -7.44
N ILE A 85 15.52 -4.63 -8.54
CA ILE A 85 14.80 -3.36 -8.49
C ILE A 85 13.42 -3.56 -7.83
N SER A 86 12.72 -4.66 -8.14
CA SER A 86 11.43 -4.96 -7.51
C SER A 86 11.54 -5.08 -5.98
N TYR A 87 12.56 -5.73 -5.42
CA TYR A 87 12.74 -5.75 -3.96
C TYR A 87 13.01 -4.36 -3.37
N LEU A 88 13.82 -3.54 -4.04
CA LEU A 88 14.09 -2.18 -3.60
C LEU A 88 12.80 -1.34 -3.56
N LEU A 89 12.00 -1.41 -4.64
CA LEU A 89 10.72 -0.73 -4.71
C LEU A 89 9.74 -1.25 -3.65
N TRP A 90 9.78 -2.55 -3.33
CA TRP A 90 8.92 -3.16 -2.31
C TRP A 90 9.23 -2.61 -0.92
N VAL A 91 10.52 -2.54 -0.58
CA VAL A 91 10.98 -1.96 0.70
C VAL A 91 10.61 -0.48 0.78
N ALA A 92 10.81 0.28 -0.30
CA ALA A 92 10.39 1.69 -0.35
C ALA A 92 8.87 1.84 -0.18
N PHE A 93 8.09 1.01 -0.88
CA PHE A 93 6.64 1.00 -0.81
C PHE A 93 6.13 0.70 0.60
N LEU A 94 6.62 -0.38 1.23
CA LEU A 94 6.28 -0.71 2.61
C LEU A 94 6.76 0.36 3.60
N GLY A 95 7.95 0.92 3.39
CA GLY A 95 8.49 2.00 4.22
C GLY A 95 7.61 3.25 4.19
N ILE A 96 7.11 3.64 3.02
CA ILE A 96 6.17 4.76 2.89
C ILE A 96 4.82 4.41 3.52
N ALA A 97 4.24 3.25 3.19
CA ALA A 97 2.93 2.86 3.69
C ALA A 97 2.90 2.75 5.23
N THR A 98 3.89 2.10 5.83
CA THR A 98 3.95 1.81 7.27
C THR A 98 4.68 2.89 8.08
N GLY A 99 5.66 3.58 7.50
CA GLY A 99 6.46 4.60 8.18
C GLY A 99 5.94 6.04 8.00
N VAL A 100 5.16 6.31 6.96
CA VAL A 100 4.65 7.66 6.66
C VAL A 100 3.13 7.72 6.78
N VAL A 101 2.41 6.88 6.03
CA VAL A 101 0.95 6.96 5.92
C VAL A 101 0.25 6.44 7.17
N SER A 102 0.53 5.20 7.59
CA SER A 102 -0.13 4.58 8.75
C SER A 102 0.03 5.38 10.07
N PRO A 103 1.21 5.92 10.41
CA PRO A 103 1.38 6.74 11.62
C PRO A 103 0.59 8.05 11.56
N ARG A 104 0.56 8.71 10.39
CA ARG A 104 -0.22 9.94 10.19
C ARG A 104 -1.72 9.69 10.25
N ALA A 105 -2.19 8.59 9.65
CA ALA A 105 -3.58 8.16 9.77
C ALA A 105 -3.97 7.89 11.23
N ARG A 106 -3.09 7.22 12.00
CA ARG A 106 -3.30 7.02 13.44
C ARG A 106 -3.36 8.34 14.21
N LEU A 107 -2.47 9.29 13.92
CA LEU A 107 -2.47 10.61 14.56
C LEU A 107 -3.77 11.37 14.26
N LEU A 108 -4.21 11.38 13.00
CA LEU A 108 -5.46 12.02 12.60
C LEU A 108 -6.68 11.40 13.29
N GLU A 109 -6.72 10.07 13.42
CA GLU A 109 -7.77 9.37 14.16
C GLU A 109 -7.80 9.80 15.64
N GLN A 110 -6.63 9.94 16.27
CA GLN A 110 -6.50 10.37 17.67
C GLN A 110 -6.93 11.82 17.87
N LEU A 111 -6.51 12.73 16.98
CA LEU A 111 -6.89 14.14 17.04
C LEU A 111 -8.40 14.32 16.86
N ALA A 112 -9.01 13.60 15.90
CA ALA A 112 -10.45 13.63 15.71
C ALA A 112 -11.21 13.12 16.95
N ALA A 113 -10.73 12.03 17.56
CA ALA A 113 -11.34 11.49 18.79
C ALA A 113 -11.23 12.43 20.00
N GLN A 114 -10.11 13.17 20.13
CA GLN A 114 -9.94 14.17 21.18
C GLN A 114 -10.85 15.39 20.96
N ALA A 115 -10.97 15.86 19.71
CA ALA A 115 -11.87 16.95 19.36
C ALA A 115 -13.35 16.60 19.64
N ASP A 116 -13.75 15.35 19.36
CA ASP A 116 -15.08 14.83 19.73
C ASP A 116 -15.31 14.89 21.24
N ALA A 117 -14.33 14.46 22.05
CA ALA A 117 -14.44 14.47 23.50
C ALA A 117 -14.49 15.89 24.11
N ALA A 118 -13.79 16.85 23.49
CA ALA A 118 -13.75 18.24 23.93
C ALA A 118 -14.93 19.10 23.42
N GLY A 119 -15.78 18.56 22.54
CA GLY A 119 -16.85 19.33 21.89
C GLY A 119 -16.36 20.43 20.95
N GLY A 120 -15.06 20.43 20.60
CA GLY A 120 -14.41 21.46 19.78
C GLY A 120 -14.66 21.30 18.27
N PRO A 121 -14.25 22.28 17.45
CA PRO A 121 -14.31 22.15 15.99
C PRO A 121 -13.45 20.98 15.51
N PRO A 122 -13.71 20.40 14.32
CA PRO A 122 -12.85 19.39 13.73
C PRO A 122 -11.42 19.93 13.62
N THR A 123 -10.48 19.31 14.33
CA THR A 123 -9.06 19.65 14.24
C THR A 123 -8.34 18.54 13.48
N GLY A 124 -8.09 18.76 12.20
CA GLY A 124 -7.30 17.85 11.37
C GLY A 124 -7.76 17.85 9.93
N HIS A 125 -6.81 17.83 9.01
CA HIS A 125 -7.04 17.57 7.59
C HIS A 125 -5.99 16.58 7.12
N VAL A 126 -6.28 15.87 6.02
CA VAL A 126 -5.24 15.10 5.33
C VAL A 126 -4.19 16.10 4.85
N ASP A 127 -2.95 15.94 5.31
CA ASP A 127 -1.87 16.87 4.98
C ASP A 127 -1.26 16.58 3.61
N ARG A 128 -0.55 17.58 3.08
CA ARG A 128 0.11 17.48 1.77
C ARG A 128 1.13 16.34 1.73
N VAL A 129 1.77 16.04 2.87
CA VAL A 129 2.76 14.96 2.97
C VAL A 129 2.09 13.59 2.78
N THR A 130 0.94 13.36 3.41
CA THR A 130 0.16 12.13 3.23
C THR A 130 -0.30 11.98 1.79
N THR A 131 -0.81 13.06 1.17
CA THR A 131 -1.19 13.03 -0.25
C THR A 131 -0.01 12.68 -1.16
N ILE A 132 1.15 13.31 -0.97
CA ILE A 132 2.36 13.02 -1.75
C ILE A 132 2.80 11.56 -1.53
N ALA A 133 2.78 11.08 -0.29
CA ALA A 133 3.14 9.71 0.03
C ALA A 133 2.23 8.70 -0.66
N VAL A 134 0.91 8.94 -0.68
CA VAL A 134 -0.07 8.08 -1.35
C VAL A 134 0.14 8.09 -2.87
N VAL A 135 0.36 9.25 -3.47
CA VAL A 135 0.72 9.34 -4.91
C VAL A 135 2.02 8.60 -5.21
N ALA A 136 3.02 8.69 -4.33
CA ALA A 136 4.27 7.95 -4.48
C ALA A 136 4.03 6.44 -4.42
N LEU A 137 3.15 5.95 -3.54
CA LEU A 137 2.75 4.53 -3.51
C LEU A 137 2.13 4.11 -4.85
N ASP A 138 1.22 4.91 -5.41
CA ASP A 138 0.61 4.59 -6.72
C ASP A 138 1.65 4.54 -7.84
N VAL A 139 2.60 5.48 -7.86
CA VAL A 139 3.71 5.46 -8.84
C VAL A 139 4.57 4.20 -8.67
N LEU A 140 4.94 3.85 -7.44
CA LEU A 140 5.70 2.63 -7.15
C LEU A 140 4.95 1.37 -7.58
N LEU A 141 3.63 1.31 -7.36
CA LEU A 141 2.78 0.21 -7.81
C LEU A 141 2.76 0.08 -9.34
N LEU A 142 2.67 1.20 -10.07
CA LEU A 142 2.74 1.19 -11.53
C LEU A 142 4.11 0.72 -12.02
N LEU A 143 5.19 1.15 -11.37
CA LEU A 143 6.55 0.67 -11.68
C LEU A 143 6.69 -0.84 -11.43
N PHE A 144 6.09 -1.37 -10.36
CA PHE A 144 6.01 -2.81 -10.11
C PHE A 144 5.37 -3.56 -11.27
N ILE A 145 4.17 -3.12 -11.66
CA ILE A 145 3.41 -3.76 -12.74
C ILE A 145 4.23 -3.72 -14.04
N TYR A 146 4.86 -2.58 -14.33
CA TYR A 146 5.72 -2.43 -15.51
C TYR A 146 6.90 -3.40 -15.49
N LEU A 147 7.64 -3.50 -14.38
CA LEU A 147 8.79 -4.42 -14.27
C LEU A 147 8.38 -5.88 -14.40
N MET A 148 7.26 -6.27 -13.79
CA MET A 148 6.75 -7.64 -13.85
C MET A 148 6.18 -8.00 -15.24
N ALA A 149 5.63 -7.03 -15.96
CA ALA A 149 5.13 -7.25 -17.31
C ALA A 149 6.26 -7.35 -18.35
N THR A 150 7.25 -6.45 -18.26
CA THR A 150 8.32 -6.33 -19.26
C THR A 150 9.53 -7.21 -18.96
N ARG A 151 9.78 -7.55 -17.69
CA ARG A 151 10.90 -8.40 -17.21
C ARG A 151 12.23 -8.09 -17.93
N PRO A 152 12.71 -6.84 -17.89
CA PRO A 152 13.88 -6.45 -18.66
C PRO A 152 15.11 -7.28 -18.26
N GLY A 153 15.74 -7.89 -19.26
CA GLY A 153 16.94 -8.73 -19.08
C GLY A 153 16.68 -10.17 -18.61
N ALA A 154 15.42 -10.62 -18.61
CA ALA A 154 15.03 -12.03 -18.46
C ALA A 154 14.90 -12.75 -19.80
#